data_AF-A0A962JEU7-F1
#
_entry.id   AF-A0A962JEU7-F1
#
_cell.length_a   1.000
_cell.length_b   1.000
_cell.length_c   1.000
_cell.angle_alpha   90.00
_cell.angle_beta   90.00
_cell.angle_gamma   90.00
#
_symmetry.space_group_name_H-M   'P 1'
#
loop_
_entity.id
_entity.type
_entity.pdbx_description
1 polymer ?
#
loop_
_entity_poly.entity_id
_entity_poly.type
_entity_poly.pdbx_seq_one_letter_code
_entity_poly.pdbx_strand_id
1 'polypeptide(L)'
;TLCSMHVLRSLCFQARRIDEAESQTEGFIGNYAWVTTDMEAGTDNPMRQMAEHSFVYIEALLYRALRAPRLYNHQNVLNSRDLKNGDDNTYRHFRKLSKDLGLVIPRKGKGQRFTLHQGLLRFLVAALLKPNERVRLPEFYRRLFAHYGLALTGKELLTALQWSGSEVGHHAYAVSSNTTWIEEALQQGGFLIELSDAVSMVHNP
;
A
#
# COMPACT_ATOMS: atom_id res chain seq x y z
N THR A 1 -11.35 9.40 6.26
CA THR A 1 -10.43 8.27 5.96
C THR A 1 -11.04 7.23 5.03
N LEU A 2 -12.18 6.61 5.39
CA LEU A 2 -12.78 5.52 4.59
C LEU A 2 -13.00 5.87 3.11
N CYS A 3 -13.69 6.98 2.82
CA CYS A 3 -13.98 7.38 1.43
C CYS A 3 -12.70 7.59 0.61
N SER A 4 -11.73 8.34 1.14
CA SER A 4 -10.45 8.58 0.45
C SER A 4 -9.68 7.27 0.25
N MET A 5 -9.65 6.37 1.23
CA MET A 5 -9.03 5.06 1.10
C MET A 5 -9.71 4.21 0.02
N HIS A 6 -11.05 4.23 -0.03
CA HIS A 6 -11.82 3.54 -1.06
C HIS A 6 -11.55 4.10 -2.47
N VAL A 7 -11.45 5.43 -2.63
CA VAL A 7 -11.09 6.06 -3.90
C VAL A 7 -9.69 5.62 -4.35
N LEU A 8 -8.70 5.69 -3.45
CA LEU A 8 -7.32 5.27 -3.77
C LEU A 8 -7.25 3.81 -4.23
N ARG A 9 -7.90 2.90 -3.49
CA ARG A 9 -8.00 1.48 -3.87
C ARG A 9 -8.66 1.33 -5.23
N SER A 10 -9.79 2.00 -5.44
CA SER A 10 -10.56 1.91 -6.69
C SER A 10 -9.74 2.34 -7.90
N LEU A 11 -8.95 3.41 -7.78
CA LEU A 11 -8.03 3.84 -8.84
C LEU A 11 -7.00 2.75 -9.16
N CYS A 12 -6.37 2.15 -8.15
CA CYS A 12 -5.40 1.07 -8.35
C CYS A 12 -6.06 -0.20 -8.94
N PHE A 13 -7.22 -0.60 -8.43
CA PHE A 13 -8.01 -1.72 -8.95
C PHE A 13 -8.35 -1.54 -10.43
N GLN A 14 -8.87 -0.37 -10.82
CA GLN A 14 -9.22 -0.10 -12.21
C GLN A 14 -7.97 -0.02 -13.09
N ALA A 15 -6.90 0.60 -12.61
CA ALA A 15 -5.65 0.63 -13.36
C ALA A 15 -5.08 -0.78 -13.59
N ARG A 16 -5.10 -1.66 -12.59
CA ARG A 16 -4.71 -3.07 -12.76
C ARG A 16 -5.58 -3.84 -13.73
N ARG A 17 -6.89 -3.59 -13.72
CA ARG A 17 -7.79 -4.19 -14.71
C ARG A 17 -7.45 -3.77 -16.14
N ILE A 18 -6.79 -2.62 -16.32
CA ILE A 18 -6.42 -2.05 -17.62
C ILE A 18 -4.95 -2.32 -18.01
N ASP A 19 -4.05 -2.47 -17.06
CA ASP A 19 -2.65 -2.81 -17.29
C ASP A 19 -2.48 -4.34 -17.30
N GLU A 20 -2.32 -4.98 -18.46
CA GLU A 20 -2.27 -6.46 -18.57
C GLU A 20 -0.90 -7.07 -18.22
N ALA A 21 0.03 -6.28 -17.67
CA ALA A 21 1.31 -6.79 -17.20
C ALA A 21 1.10 -7.94 -16.20
N GLU A 22 1.75 -9.09 -16.50
CA GLU A 22 1.33 -10.45 -16.11
C GLU A 22 1.57 -10.86 -14.64
N SER A 23 1.93 -9.97 -13.72
CA SER A 23 2.09 -10.34 -12.31
C SER A 23 0.80 -10.20 -11.51
N GLN A 24 0.34 -11.31 -10.93
CA GLN A 24 -0.71 -11.34 -9.91
C GLN A 24 -0.10 -11.13 -8.52
N THR A 25 -0.91 -10.63 -7.58
CA THR A 25 -0.53 -10.58 -6.15
C THR A 25 -1.25 -11.71 -5.41
N GLU A 26 -0.57 -12.84 -5.20
CA GLU A 26 -1.15 -13.98 -4.48
C GLU A 26 -1.72 -13.56 -3.11
N GLY A 27 -2.97 -13.93 -2.82
CA GLY A 27 -3.63 -13.56 -1.57
C GLY A 27 -4.34 -12.19 -1.59
N PHE A 28 -4.26 -11.44 -2.68
CA PHE A 28 -5.00 -10.19 -2.87
C PHE A 28 -5.60 -10.06 -4.28
N ILE A 29 -6.93 -9.97 -4.35
CA ILE A 29 -7.68 -9.93 -5.62
C ILE A 29 -7.43 -8.66 -6.44
N GLY A 30 -6.93 -7.59 -5.81
CA GLY A 30 -6.70 -6.31 -6.49
C GLY A 30 -5.47 -6.28 -7.39
N ASN A 31 -4.58 -7.27 -7.29
CA ASN A 31 -3.40 -7.38 -8.15
C ASN A 31 -2.49 -6.15 -8.13
N TYR A 32 -2.51 -5.36 -7.05
CA TYR A 32 -1.53 -4.30 -6.77
C TYR A 32 -1.05 -4.43 -5.33
N ALA A 33 0.07 -3.79 -4.98
CA ALA A 33 0.50 -3.73 -3.60
C ALA A 33 1.05 -2.36 -3.22
N TRP A 34 0.77 -1.96 -1.97
CA TRP A 34 1.35 -0.81 -1.30
C TRP A 34 2.29 -1.32 -0.21
N VAL A 35 3.59 -1.15 -0.41
CA VAL A 35 4.61 -1.43 0.61
C VAL A 35 4.75 -0.21 1.49
N THR A 36 4.55 -0.37 2.79
CA THR A 36 4.66 0.75 3.74
C THR A 36 5.85 0.62 4.65
N THR A 37 6.33 1.75 5.16
CA THR A 37 7.44 1.82 6.11
C THR A 37 7.11 2.77 7.26
N ASP A 38 7.92 2.70 8.31
CA ASP A 38 7.89 3.66 9.41
C ASP A 38 8.07 5.10 8.88
N MET A 39 7.33 6.03 9.47
CA MET A 39 7.39 7.45 9.14
C MET A 39 8.81 8.00 9.32
N GLU A 40 9.49 7.54 10.38
CA GLU A 40 10.81 8.03 10.80
C GLU A 40 11.97 7.26 10.15
N ALA A 41 11.69 6.32 9.24
CA ALA A 41 12.73 5.54 8.57
C ALA A 41 13.75 6.43 7.83
N GLY A 42 15.04 6.23 8.13
CA GLY A 42 16.19 6.87 7.48
C GLY A 42 16.34 6.49 6.00
N THR A 43 17.10 7.26 5.23
CA THR A 43 17.32 7.03 3.77
C THR A 43 18.08 5.74 3.45
N ASP A 44 18.87 5.28 4.40
CA ASP A 44 19.61 4.02 4.40
C ASP A 44 18.75 2.81 4.78
N ASN A 45 17.53 3.04 5.30
CA ASN A 45 16.61 1.97 5.66
C ASN A 45 16.07 1.26 4.39
N PRO A 46 16.26 -0.06 4.25
CA PRO A 46 15.80 -0.79 3.08
C PRO A 46 14.27 -0.80 2.92
N MET A 47 13.48 -0.87 4.00
CA MET A 47 12.01 -0.77 3.91
C MET A 47 11.57 0.57 3.34
N ARG A 48 12.30 1.64 3.68
CA ARG A 48 12.02 2.94 3.11
C ARG A 48 12.21 2.94 1.60
N GLN A 49 13.32 2.40 1.11
CA GLN A 49 13.61 2.31 -0.32
C GLN A 49 12.56 1.47 -1.04
N MET A 50 12.12 0.36 -0.43
CA MET A 50 11.03 -0.48 -0.96
C MET A 50 9.70 0.26 -1.00
N ALA A 51 9.35 1.04 0.02
CA ALA A 51 8.13 1.84 0.06
C ALA A 51 8.17 3.01 -0.94
N GLU A 52 9.34 3.63 -1.14
CA GLU A 52 9.57 4.65 -2.19
C GLU A 52 9.39 4.03 -3.59
N HIS A 53 9.99 2.85 -3.82
CA HIS A 53 9.81 2.11 -5.07
C HIS A 53 8.36 1.71 -5.32
N SER A 54 7.66 1.20 -4.30
CA SER A 54 6.24 0.84 -4.38
C SER A 54 5.38 2.04 -4.78
N PHE A 55 5.64 3.23 -4.22
CA PHE A 55 4.93 4.44 -4.60
C PHE A 55 5.16 4.80 -6.08
N VAL A 56 6.42 4.82 -6.53
CA VAL A 56 6.78 5.07 -7.94
C VAL A 56 6.14 4.03 -8.87
N TYR A 57 6.07 2.77 -8.46
CA TYR A 57 5.48 1.71 -9.25
C TYR A 57 3.96 1.88 -9.41
N ILE A 58 3.26 2.28 -8.35
CA ILE A 58 1.82 2.61 -8.42
C ILE A 58 1.58 3.81 -9.33
N GLU A 59 2.45 4.82 -9.25
CA GLU A 59 2.42 5.97 -10.14
C GLU A 59 2.57 5.58 -11.61
N ALA A 60 3.53 4.69 -11.90
CA ALA A 60 3.74 4.15 -13.24
C ALA A 60 2.56 3.30 -13.72
N LEU A 61 1.95 2.50 -12.84
CA LEU A 61 0.74 1.73 -13.12
C LEU A 61 -0.42 2.65 -13.55
N LEU A 62 -0.70 3.70 -12.77
CA LEU A 62 -1.76 4.66 -13.08
C LEU A 62 -1.49 5.37 -14.42
N TYR A 63 -0.23 5.74 -14.67
CA TYR A 63 0.21 6.37 -15.92
C TYR A 63 0.02 5.46 -17.14
N ARG A 64 0.45 4.19 -17.04
CA ARG A 64 0.32 3.18 -18.11
C ARG A 64 -1.14 2.86 -18.39
N ALA A 65 -1.95 2.68 -17.36
CA ALA A 65 -3.37 2.37 -17.51
C ALA A 65 -4.09 3.47 -18.28
N LEU A 66 -3.84 4.75 -17.98
CA LEU A 66 -4.36 5.90 -18.72
C LEU A 66 -3.86 6.01 -20.17
N ARG A 67 -2.90 5.20 -20.58
CA ARG A 67 -2.35 5.21 -21.94
C ARG A 67 -2.53 3.86 -22.63
N ALA A 68 -3.28 2.96 -22.01
CA ALA A 68 -3.55 1.64 -22.57
C ALA A 68 -4.40 1.79 -23.83
N PRO A 69 -3.95 1.27 -25.00
CA PRO A 69 -4.68 1.42 -26.26
C PRO A 69 -6.13 0.94 -26.20
N ARG A 70 -6.42 -0.08 -25.38
CA ARG A 70 -7.77 -0.61 -25.21
C ARG A 70 -8.81 0.35 -24.60
N LEU A 71 -8.37 1.42 -23.95
CA LEU A 71 -9.28 2.48 -23.50
C LEU A 71 -9.74 3.38 -24.65
N TYR A 72 -9.03 3.36 -25.77
CA TYR A 72 -9.21 4.26 -26.90
C TYR A 72 -9.56 3.44 -28.13
N ASN A 73 -10.83 3.45 -28.50
CA ASN A 73 -11.26 2.90 -29.78
C ASN A 73 -10.74 3.78 -30.93
N HIS A 74 -10.65 3.22 -32.14
CA HIS A 74 -10.15 3.89 -33.35
C HIS A 74 -10.90 5.20 -33.73
N GLN A 75 -11.98 5.55 -33.02
CA GLN A 75 -12.76 6.78 -33.21
C GLN A 75 -12.42 7.88 -32.18
N ASN A 76 -11.76 7.55 -31.06
CA ASN A 76 -11.32 8.50 -30.02
C ASN A 76 -9.80 8.52 -29.92
N VAL A 77 -9.15 9.23 -30.86
CA VAL A 77 -7.72 9.53 -30.74
C VAL A 77 -7.54 10.57 -29.65
N LEU A 78 -6.96 10.19 -28.52
CA LEU A 78 -6.63 11.16 -27.48
C LEU A 78 -5.59 12.15 -27.99
N ASN A 79 -5.90 13.44 -27.85
CA ASN A 79 -4.90 14.46 -28.04
C ASN A 79 -4.10 14.68 -26.73
N SER A 80 -3.07 15.52 -26.79
CA SER A 80 -2.22 15.84 -25.64
C SER A 80 -2.99 16.51 -24.49
N ARG A 81 -4.07 17.24 -24.78
CA ARG A 81 -4.92 17.90 -23.79
C ARG A 81 -5.76 16.88 -23.01
N ASP A 82 -6.28 15.86 -23.68
CA ASP A 82 -7.06 14.81 -23.03
C ASP A 82 -6.20 13.96 -22.11
N LEU A 83 -4.98 13.60 -22.55
CA LEU A 83 -4.01 12.89 -21.72
C LEU A 83 -3.60 13.73 -20.50
N LYS A 84 -3.33 15.03 -20.69
CA LYS A 84 -3.02 15.94 -19.58
C LYS A 84 -4.18 16.05 -18.59
N ASN A 85 -5.41 16.12 -19.09
CA ASN A 85 -6.60 16.12 -18.24
C ASN A 85 -6.73 14.78 -17.48
N GLY A 86 -6.42 13.65 -18.13
CA GLY A 86 -6.34 12.34 -17.47
C GLY A 86 -5.32 12.31 -16.34
N ASP A 87 -4.11 12.82 -16.58
CA ASP A 87 -3.07 12.91 -15.55
C ASP A 87 -3.51 13.81 -14.38
N ASP A 88 -4.10 14.97 -14.66
CA ASP A 88 -4.64 15.90 -13.65
C ASP A 88 -5.82 15.31 -12.85
N ASN A 89 -6.53 14.32 -13.39
CA ASN A 89 -7.67 13.69 -12.73
C ASN A 89 -7.32 12.38 -12.02
N THR A 90 -6.39 11.59 -12.53
CA THR A 90 -6.00 10.32 -11.88
C THR A 90 -4.83 10.54 -10.94
N TYR A 91 -3.72 11.05 -11.47
CA TYR A 91 -2.44 11.12 -10.77
C TYR A 91 -2.44 12.18 -9.67
N ARG A 92 -2.92 13.37 -10.03
CA ARG A 92 -3.00 14.49 -9.08
C ARG A 92 -3.96 14.18 -7.94
N HIS A 93 -5.10 13.56 -8.20
CA HIS A 93 -6.03 13.15 -7.14
C HIS A 93 -5.46 12.02 -6.29
N PHE A 94 -4.83 11.00 -6.88
CA PHE A 94 -4.17 9.94 -6.13
C PHE A 94 -3.13 10.52 -5.16
N ARG A 95 -2.24 11.40 -5.65
CA ARG A 95 -1.24 12.10 -4.83
C ARG A 95 -1.88 12.96 -3.75
N LYS A 96 -2.85 13.79 -4.11
CA LYS A 96 -3.52 14.70 -3.16
C LYS A 96 -4.17 13.91 -2.04
N LEU A 97 -5.02 12.94 -2.38
CA LEU A 97 -5.75 12.13 -1.41
C LEU A 97 -4.83 11.30 -0.53
N SER A 98 -3.79 10.66 -1.09
CA SER A 98 -2.84 9.87 -0.31
C SER A 98 -2.01 10.72 0.65
N LYS A 99 -1.63 11.94 0.26
CA LYS A 99 -0.91 12.90 1.12
C LYS A 99 -1.81 13.54 2.18
N ASP A 100 -3.04 13.87 1.81
CA ASP A 100 -4.03 14.44 2.74
C ASP A 100 -4.40 13.40 3.82
N LEU A 101 -4.44 12.12 3.45
CA LEU A 101 -4.61 11.00 4.40
C LEU A 101 -3.39 10.73 5.29
N GLY A 102 -2.22 11.30 4.99
CA GLY A 102 -0.97 10.93 5.65
C GLY A 102 -0.48 9.51 5.30
N LEU A 103 -1.06 8.87 4.27
CA LEU A 103 -0.63 7.58 3.75
C LEU A 103 0.67 7.73 2.93
N VAL A 104 0.90 8.90 2.33
CA VAL A 104 2.13 9.21 1.58
C VAL A 104 2.87 10.39 2.17
N ILE A 105 4.16 10.20 2.44
CA ILE A 105 5.10 11.23 2.90
C ILE A 105 6.39 11.20 2.06
N PRO A 106 7.14 12.31 1.94
CA PRO A 106 6.78 13.66 2.37
C PRO A 106 5.71 14.28 1.46
N ARG A 107 5.01 15.31 1.96
CA ARG A 107 3.98 16.02 1.18
C ARG A 107 4.55 16.68 -0.08
N LYS A 108 5.80 17.15 -0.03
CA LYS A 108 6.54 17.76 -1.14
C LYS A 108 7.98 17.23 -1.15
N GLY A 109 8.60 17.23 -2.32
CA GLY A 109 9.99 16.78 -2.49
C GLY A 109 10.13 15.32 -2.91
N LYS A 110 11.38 14.85 -2.89
CA LYS A 110 11.82 13.50 -3.29
C LYS A 110 11.55 12.48 -2.17
N GLY A 111 11.62 11.19 -2.50
CA GLY A 111 11.45 10.10 -1.53
C GLY A 111 10.01 9.94 -1.03
N GLN A 112 9.04 10.14 -1.93
CA GLN A 112 7.63 9.88 -1.63
C GLN A 112 7.43 8.37 -1.45
N ARG A 113 6.81 8.00 -0.33
CA ARG A 113 6.65 6.62 0.11
C ARG A 113 5.36 6.44 0.86
N PHE A 114 4.84 5.21 0.84
CA PHE A 114 3.72 4.86 1.70
C PHE A 114 4.17 4.65 3.15
N THR A 115 3.35 5.10 4.09
CA THR A 115 3.58 4.98 5.53
C THR A 115 2.26 4.81 6.26
N LEU A 116 2.32 4.41 7.53
CA LEU A 116 1.15 4.29 8.39
C LEU A 116 1.38 5.07 9.68
N HIS A 117 0.59 6.11 9.87
CA HIS A 117 0.52 6.81 11.15
C HIS A 117 -0.57 6.22 12.04
N GLN A 118 -0.57 6.57 13.33
CA GLN A 118 -1.47 6.00 14.35
C GLN A 118 -2.96 6.05 13.98
N GLY A 119 -3.40 7.13 13.33
CA GLY A 119 -4.79 7.31 12.91
C GLY A 119 -5.20 6.38 11.78
N LEU A 120 -4.28 6.09 10.84
CA LEU A 120 -4.52 5.08 9.80
C LEU A 120 -4.55 3.67 10.40
N LEU A 121 -3.66 3.36 11.34
CA LEU A 121 -3.68 2.05 12.03
C LEU A 121 -4.99 1.82 12.78
N ARG A 122 -5.45 2.82 13.56
CA ARG A 122 -6.76 2.79 14.22
C ARG A 122 -7.90 2.53 13.23
N PHE A 123 -7.88 3.22 12.09
CA PHE A 123 -8.86 3.01 11.03
C PHE A 123 -8.81 1.58 10.48
N LEU A 124 -7.61 1.06 10.21
CA LEU A 124 -7.43 -0.28 9.64
C LEU A 124 -7.88 -1.38 10.60
N VAL A 125 -7.57 -1.25 11.91
CA VAL A 125 -8.07 -2.15 12.96
C VAL A 125 -9.59 -2.15 12.96
N ALA A 126 -10.23 -0.98 13.05
CA ALA A 126 -11.68 -0.87 13.07
C ALA A 126 -12.36 -1.35 11.77
N ALA A 127 -11.68 -1.25 10.63
CA ALA A 127 -12.20 -1.68 9.34
C ALA A 127 -12.06 -3.20 9.10
N LEU A 128 -11.14 -3.88 9.78
CA LEU A 128 -10.83 -5.30 9.55
C LEU A 128 -11.28 -6.23 10.67
N LEU A 129 -11.51 -5.70 11.86
CA LEU A 129 -11.90 -6.44 13.04
C LEU A 129 -13.23 -5.92 13.56
N LYS A 130 -14.17 -6.82 13.86
CA LYS A 130 -15.41 -6.46 14.55
C LYS A 130 -15.10 -5.93 15.96
N PRO A 131 -15.99 -5.13 16.56
CA PRO A 131 -15.86 -4.75 17.97
C PRO A 131 -15.65 -5.99 18.85
N ASN A 132 -14.68 -5.93 19.77
CA ASN A 132 -14.22 -7.02 20.64
C ASN A 132 -13.57 -8.23 19.93
N GLU A 133 -13.40 -8.22 18.61
CA GLU A 133 -12.67 -9.28 17.90
C GLU A 133 -11.18 -9.18 18.22
N ARG A 134 -10.55 -10.35 18.37
CA ARG A 134 -9.11 -10.50 18.56
C ARG A 134 -8.56 -11.48 17.54
N VAL A 135 -7.45 -11.11 16.90
CA VAL A 135 -6.75 -11.99 15.95
C VAL A 135 -5.27 -12.01 16.27
N ARG A 136 -4.57 -13.06 15.85
CA ARG A 136 -3.11 -13.09 15.93
C ARG A 136 -2.52 -12.01 15.03
N LEU A 137 -1.39 -11.43 15.42
CA LEU A 137 -0.74 -10.37 14.66
C LEU A 137 -0.45 -10.74 13.18
N PRO A 138 0.07 -11.94 12.84
CA PRO A 138 0.23 -12.34 11.45
C PRO A 138 -1.10 -12.43 10.67
N GLU A 139 -2.19 -12.83 11.34
CA GLU A 139 -3.52 -12.88 10.74
C GLU A 139 -4.04 -11.48 10.42
N PHE A 140 -3.74 -10.49 11.28
CA PHE A 140 -4.05 -9.08 10.99
C PHE A 140 -3.30 -8.58 9.73
N TYR A 141 -2.01 -8.89 9.59
CA TYR A 141 -1.22 -8.54 8.39
C TYR A 141 -1.77 -9.20 7.13
N ARG A 142 -2.16 -10.48 7.21
CA ARG A 142 -2.79 -11.19 6.10
C ARG A 142 -4.11 -10.53 5.67
N ARG A 143 -4.95 -10.13 6.64
CA ARG A 143 -6.22 -9.42 6.36
C ARG A 143 -5.98 -8.02 5.77
N LEU A 144 -4.98 -7.31 6.25
CA LEU A 144 -4.55 -6.02 5.68
C LEU A 144 -4.20 -6.15 4.20
N PHE A 145 -3.37 -7.12 3.87
CA PHE A 145 -2.98 -7.37 2.49
C PHE A 145 -4.17 -7.83 1.64
N ALA A 146 -4.91 -8.84 2.11
CA ALA A 146 -6.05 -9.39 1.38
C ALA A 146 -7.18 -8.39 1.14
N HIS A 147 -7.32 -7.36 1.98
CA HIS A 147 -8.34 -6.33 1.81
C HIS A 147 -7.80 -5.10 1.08
N TYR A 148 -6.67 -4.55 1.49
CA TYR A 148 -6.18 -3.25 1.03
C TYR A 148 -5.02 -3.33 0.02
N GLY A 149 -4.36 -4.49 -0.10
CA GLY A 149 -3.06 -4.62 -0.76
C GLY A 149 -1.91 -4.01 0.05
N LEU A 150 -2.11 -3.75 1.34
CA LEU A 150 -1.08 -3.19 2.23
C LEU A 150 -0.13 -4.30 2.69
N ALA A 151 1.11 -4.24 2.22
CA ALA A 151 2.16 -5.19 2.54
C ALA A 151 3.12 -4.59 3.57
N LEU A 152 3.18 -5.22 4.74
CA LEU A 152 4.01 -4.74 5.86
C LEU A 152 5.26 -5.59 6.06
N THR A 153 5.11 -6.91 5.96
CA THR A 153 6.13 -7.88 6.40
C THR A 153 5.85 -9.25 5.78
N GLY A 154 6.72 -10.24 6.04
CA GLY A 154 6.48 -11.65 5.73
C GLY A 154 6.19 -11.95 4.27
N LYS A 155 5.30 -12.93 4.03
CA LYS A 155 4.93 -13.40 2.68
C LYS A 155 4.31 -12.28 1.85
N GLU A 156 3.47 -11.46 2.46
CA GLU A 156 2.75 -10.35 1.82
C GLU A 156 3.73 -9.31 1.25
N LEU A 157 4.81 -9.00 1.99
CA LEU A 157 5.89 -8.14 1.50
C LEU A 157 6.63 -8.77 0.32
N LEU A 158 6.99 -10.06 0.42
CA LEU A 158 7.66 -10.76 -0.68
C LEU A 158 6.80 -10.77 -1.94
N THR A 159 5.50 -11.05 -1.82
CA THR A 159 4.54 -10.98 -2.92
C THR A 159 4.48 -9.58 -3.54
N ALA A 160 4.46 -8.53 -2.71
CA ALA A 160 4.46 -7.15 -3.19
C ALA A 160 5.73 -6.77 -3.96
N LEU A 161 6.90 -7.21 -3.46
CA LEU A 161 8.20 -6.94 -4.09
C LEU A 161 8.35 -7.66 -5.44
N GLN A 162 7.94 -8.94 -5.49
CA GLN A 162 7.90 -9.72 -6.73
C GLN A 162 6.98 -9.06 -7.75
N TRP A 163 5.80 -8.61 -7.30
CA TRP A 163 4.83 -7.94 -8.17
C TRP A 163 5.38 -6.63 -8.76
N SER A 164 6.09 -5.82 -7.96
CA SER A 164 6.68 -4.56 -8.44
C SER A 164 7.97 -4.75 -9.24
N GLY A 165 8.43 -5.99 -9.46
CA GLY A 165 9.69 -6.25 -10.17
C GLY A 165 10.93 -5.78 -9.40
N SER A 166 10.82 -5.66 -8.08
CA SER A 166 11.99 -5.39 -7.23
C SER A 166 12.79 -6.69 -7.09
N GLU A 167 14.12 -6.62 -7.27
CA GLU A 167 14.97 -7.80 -7.06
C GLU A 167 14.83 -8.29 -5.62
N VAL A 168 14.31 -9.52 -5.47
CA VAL A 168 14.15 -10.17 -4.17
C VAL A 168 15.50 -10.74 -3.74
N GLY A 169 16.38 -9.88 -3.25
CA GLY A 169 17.67 -10.26 -2.67
C GLY A 169 17.55 -10.74 -1.21
N HIS A 170 18.65 -11.21 -0.62
CA HIS A 170 18.72 -11.57 0.81
C HIS A 170 18.28 -10.45 1.77
N HIS A 171 18.44 -9.19 1.36
CA HIS A 171 17.96 -8.04 2.13
C HIS A 171 16.44 -8.02 2.28
N ALA A 172 15.66 -8.47 1.28
CA ALA A 172 14.20 -8.53 1.38
C ALA A 172 13.73 -9.47 2.49
N TYR A 173 14.40 -10.61 2.65
CA TYR A 173 14.07 -11.60 3.69
C TYR A 173 14.38 -11.09 5.10
N ALA A 174 15.58 -10.54 5.33
CA ALA A 174 15.96 -9.98 6.63
C ALA A 174 15.08 -8.78 7.04
N VAL A 175 14.61 -8.04 6.05
CA VAL A 175 13.70 -6.92 6.24
C VAL A 175 12.27 -7.40 6.52
N SER A 176 11.81 -8.45 5.84
CA SER A 176 10.49 -9.08 6.06
C SER A 176 10.32 -9.74 7.42
N SER A 177 11.35 -9.77 8.26
CA SER A 177 11.27 -10.26 9.64
C SER A 177 11.27 -9.15 10.68
N ASN A 178 11.49 -7.88 10.31
CA ASN A 178 11.47 -6.76 11.27
C ASN A 178 10.10 -6.08 11.30
N THR A 179 9.28 -6.44 12.30
CA THR A 179 7.94 -5.90 12.55
C THR A 179 7.86 -4.95 13.73
N THR A 180 9.00 -4.59 14.32
CA THR A 180 9.06 -3.83 15.58
C THR A 180 8.26 -2.52 15.51
N TRP A 181 8.45 -1.72 14.46
CA TRP A 181 7.80 -0.42 14.32
C TRP A 181 6.27 -0.50 14.27
N ILE A 182 5.72 -1.54 13.64
CA ILE A 182 4.27 -1.70 13.50
C ILE A 182 3.67 -2.27 14.78
N GLU A 183 4.38 -3.15 15.48
CA GLU A 183 4.00 -3.65 16.79
C GLU A 183 3.95 -2.53 17.83
N GLU A 184 5.00 -1.72 17.91
CA GLU A 184 5.06 -0.53 18.76
C GLU A 184 3.91 0.43 18.45
N ALA A 185 3.63 0.69 17.16
CA ALA A 185 2.52 1.56 16.76
C ALA A 185 1.15 0.97 17.15
N LEU A 186 0.94 -0.34 17.01
CA LEU A 186 -0.28 -1.01 17.46
C LEU A 186 -0.41 -0.97 19.00
N GLN A 187 0.69 -1.14 19.73
CA GLN A 187 0.73 -1.08 21.18
C GLN A 187 0.42 0.33 21.70
N GLN A 188 1.06 1.36 21.14
CA GLN A 188 0.76 2.77 21.43
C GLN A 188 -0.70 3.14 21.12
N GLY A 189 -1.32 2.41 20.19
CA GLY A 189 -2.74 2.56 19.86
C GLY A 189 -3.71 1.93 20.84
N GLY A 190 -3.23 1.10 21.76
CA GLY A 190 -4.05 0.22 22.59
C GLY A 190 -4.75 -0.87 21.78
N PHE A 191 -4.12 -1.34 20.69
CA PHE A 191 -4.65 -2.42 19.85
C PHE A 191 -3.86 -3.71 19.96
N LEU A 192 -2.65 -3.68 20.52
CA LEU A 192 -1.80 -4.86 20.70
C LEU A 192 -1.95 -5.40 22.12
N ILE A 193 -2.22 -6.70 22.24
CA ILE A 193 -2.13 -7.47 23.48
C ILE A 193 -0.98 -8.46 23.32
N GLU A 194 0.05 -8.31 24.14
CA GLU A 194 1.11 -9.31 24.26
C GLU A 194 0.63 -10.44 25.18
N LEU A 195 0.62 -11.67 24.66
CA LEU A 195 0.26 -12.86 25.44
C LEU A 195 1.51 -13.60 25.96
N SER A 196 2.64 -13.48 25.26
CA SER A 196 3.98 -13.98 25.65
C SER A 196 5.05 -13.41 24.70
N ASP A 197 6.33 -13.67 24.98
CA ASP A 197 7.51 -13.24 24.20
C ASP A 197 7.46 -13.55 22.69
N ALA A 198 6.56 -14.44 22.25
CA ALA A 198 6.44 -14.88 20.85
C ALA A 198 5.01 -14.79 20.28
N VAL A 199 4.02 -14.32 21.04
CA VAL A 199 2.62 -14.29 20.61
C VAL A 199 1.95 -12.97 20.96
N SER A 200 1.73 -12.17 19.92
CA SER A 200 0.98 -10.92 19.99
C SER A 200 -0.38 -11.05 19.29
N MET A 201 -1.40 -10.42 19.86
CA MET A 201 -2.75 -10.32 19.28
C MET A 201 -3.11 -8.86 18.99
N VAL A 202 -3.81 -8.64 17.90
CA VAL A 202 -4.46 -7.37 17.60
C VAL A 202 -5.93 -7.47 18.02
N HIS A 203 -6.43 -6.49 18.76
CA HIS A 203 -7.84 -6.39 19.12
C HIS A 203 -8.44 -5.06 18.69
N ASN A 204 -9.73 -5.09 18.39
CA ASN A 204 -10.55 -3.89 18.28
C ASN A 204 -11.35 -3.75 19.59
N PRO A 205 -11.02 -2.77 20.45
CA PRO A 205 -11.72 -2.57 21.73
C PRO A 205 -13.19 -2.19 21.57
#